data_AF-A0A7V9DBH4-F1
#
_entry.id   AF-A0A7V9DBH4-F1
#
_cell.length_a   1.000
_cell.length_b   1.000
_cell.length_c   1.000
_cell.angle_alpha   90.00
_cell.angle_beta   90.00
_cell.angle_gamma   90.00
#
_symmetry.space_group_name_H-M   'P 1'
#
loop_
_entity.id
_entity.type
_entity.pdbx_description
1 polymer ?
#
loop_
_entity_poly.entity_id
_entity_poly.type
_entity_poly.pdbx_seq_one_letter_code
_entity_poly.pdbx_strand_id
1 'polypeptide(L)'
;MIRRNSFGIALFIVVGLLGAFAVEAQTGSGTVSQRLDVMRQKLDTIRRSATSSISVLRQDGRENAASTDEGLDSPMSRLRAVEKEASRLLSDVNNIRGRIDRSEKFEPTDVDDLENTVAELQKNADAVLVETAGARAIPVSTVGQPREIQRRGKFLGIFGRGGNDEFDELIGSVSPGRDRELFIVATREIRKKKFDVGRLLFQTIITTYPDSPYLPMAKLAVADSFFLEGSTSALIQAIASYQDWLTFFPTHPLADRVVLKIAESEMRQIGLPDRDATRARRAEVRLRALLQSYPNSILRKDAELRLAEVQNNLGMHNLLIANYYYTLSVNQGKGGLKGAQSRYREILDKYPDFENMDEALFKLANTYLVEEETDQAARYFQRIVADYPNSDYVAKSKEQLELIGATIPEPNPERLAVLPPEKVSFFQNFRNQLFGIYPMTIDKDGVLMTRDFDRAKFELIDQIIENQGDIYVNQIPQALTTVISQRQATSQPVTTPQEQ
;
A
#
# COMPACT_ATOMS: atom_id res chain seq x y z
N MET A 1 -29.69 9.34 -37.74
CA MET A 1 -28.54 10.28 -37.66
C MET A 1 -28.91 11.34 -36.64
N ILE A 2 -28.33 11.29 -35.43
CA ILE A 2 -28.02 12.39 -34.50
C ILE A 2 -27.33 11.70 -33.31
N ARG A 3 -26.02 11.91 -33.20
CA ARG A 3 -25.17 11.48 -32.09
C ARG A 3 -25.61 12.24 -30.83
N ARG A 4 -25.70 11.54 -29.69
CA ARG A 4 -25.72 12.20 -28.38
C ARG A 4 -24.77 11.46 -27.45
N ASN A 5 -23.69 12.16 -27.10
CA ASN A 5 -22.56 11.68 -26.30
C ASN A 5 -23.02 11.15 -24.94
N SER A 6 -22.60 9.94 -24.62
CA SER A 6 -22.69 9.30 -23.31
C SER A 6 -21.54 9.76 -22.42
N PHE A 7 -21.79 10.76 -21.57
CA PHE A 7 -20.97 11.04 -20.39
C PHE A 7 -21.48 10.17 -19.24
N GLY A 8 -20.69 9.17 -18.84
CA GLY A 8 -20.94 8.35 -17.66
C GLY A 8 -20.54 9.14 -16.41
N ILE A 9 -21.52 9.49 -15.59
CA ILE A 9 -21.29 10.03 -14.23
C ILE A 9 -21.21 8.83 -13.29
N ALA A 10 -20.01 8.52 -12.82
CA ALA A 10 -19.79 7.54 -11.77
C ALA A 10 -20.35 8.08 -10.44
N LEU A 11 -21.30 7.35 -9.85
CA LEU A 11 -21.92 7.68 -8.57
C LEU A 11 -21.01 7.15 -7.44
N PHE A 12 -20.22 8.03 -6.83
CA PHE A 12 -19.52 7.73 -5.57
C PHE A 12 -20.53 7.80 -4.42
N ILE A 13 -21.05 6.64 -4.00
CA ILE A 13 -21.72 6.55 -2.70
C ILE A 13 -20.62 6.45 -1.65
N VAL A 14 -20.25 7.60 -1.07
CA VAL A 14 -19.51 7.63 0.19
C VAL A 14 -20.50 7.29 1.29
N VAL A 15 -20.62 6.00 1.64
CA VAL A 15 -21.19 5.61 2.94
C VAL A 15 -20.11 5.93 3.96
N GLY A 16 -20.33 6.99 4.74
CA GLY A 16 -19.51 7.28 5.91
C GLY A 16 -19.58 6.09 6.87
N LEU A 17 -18.44 5.42 7.04
CA LEU A 17 -18.20 4.52 8.16
C LEU A 17 -18.11 5.38 9.42
N LEU A 18 -19.24 5.55 10.12
CA LEU A 18 -19.24 5.97 11.53
C LEU A 18 -18.89 4.75 12.38
N GLY A 19 -17.59 4.49 12.48
CA GLY A 19 -16.99 3.71 13.56
C GLY A 19 -16.32 4.69 14.52
N ALA A 20 -16.77 4.71 15.77
CA ALA A 20 -16.23 5.56 16.83
C ALA A 20 -14.74 5.27 17.07
N PHE A 21 -13.87 6.04 16.40
CA PHE A 21 -12.53 6.30 16.89
C PHE A 21 -12.60 7.52 17.79
N ALA A 22 -12.80 7.29 19.08
CA ALA A 22 -12.33 8.23 20.08
C ALA A 22 -10.80 8.08 20.16
N VAL A 23 -10.10 8.57 19.15
CA VAL A 23 -8.72 9.04 19.32
C VAL A 23 -8.86 10.53 19.55
N GLU A 24 -8.75 10.94 20.80
CA GLU A 24 -8.53 12.33 21.15
C GLU A 24 -7.16 12.70 20.59
N ALA A 25 -7.14 13.12 19.32
CA ALA A 25 -5.96 13.55 18.62
C ALA A 25 -5.50 14.86 19.24
N GLN A 26 -4.31 14.86 19.85
CA GLN A 26 -3.61 16.09 20.18
C GLN A 26 -3.50 16.96 18.93
N THR A 27 -4.15 18.12 18.99
CA THR A 27 -4.00 19.22 18.03
C THR A 27 -2.53 19.60 17.91
N GLY A 28 -2.00 19.71 16.69
CA GLY A 28 -0.68 20.30 16.42
C GLY A 28 0.50 19.37 16.10
N SER A 29 0.33 18.05 15.98
CA SER A 29 1.45 17.16 15.61
C SER A 29 1.62 17.02 14.08
N GLY A 30 2.49 17.84 13.49
CA GLY A 30 2.84 17.79 12.06
C GLY A 30 3.36 19.13 11.54
N THR A 31 4.05 19.14 10.39
CA THR A 31 4.42 20.42 9.75
C THR A 31 3.15 21.17 9.32
N VAL A 32 3.21 22.51 9.27
CA VAL A 32 2.05 23.33 8.83
C VAL A 32 1.52 22.87 7.45
N SER A 33 2.43 22.51 6.55
CA SER A 33 2.08 21.98 5.22
C SER A 33 1.29 20.66 5.31
N GLN A 34 1.72 19.73 6.17
CA GLN A 34 1.01 18.46 6.40
C GLN A 34 -0.37 18.69 7.01
N ARG A 35 -0.49 19.62 7.98
CA ARG A 35 -1.78 19.99 8.60
C ARG A 35 -2.75 20.56 7.57
N LEU A 36 -2.28 21.46 6.69
CA LEU A 36 -3.08 22.01 5.58
C LEU A 36 -3.50 20.96 4.56
N ASP A 37 -2.64 19.99 4.25
CA ASP A 37 -2.99 18.87 3.37
C ASP A 37 -4.10 17.99 3.96
N VAL A 38 -4.02 17.69 5.26
CA VAL A 38 -5.07 16.93 5.98
C VAL A 38 -6.39 17.70 5.99
N MET A 39 -6.37 18.99 6.33
CA MET A 39 -7.58 19.84 6.31
C MET A 39 -8.21 19.89 4.92
N ARG A 40 -7.39 20.06 3.87
CA ARG A 40 -7.87 20.06 2.48
C ARG A 40 -8.57 18.74 2.12
N GLN A 41 -7.98 17.59 2.47
CA GLN A 41 -8.57 16.28 2.20
C GLN A 41 -9.89 16.07 2.94
N LYS A 42 -9.97 16.49 4.21
CA LYS A 42 -11.20 16.44 5.00
C LYS A 42 -12.31 17.27 4.35
N LEU A 43 -12.03 18.53 4.03
CA LEU A 43 -13.00 19.43 3.42
C LEU A 43 -13.46 18.98 2.02
N ASP A 44 -12.55 18.44 1.19
CA ASP A 44 -12.91 17.86 -0.10
C ASP A 44 -13.85 16.65 0.06
N THR A 45 -13.65 15.86 1.10
CA THR A 45 -14.51 14.71 1.43
C THR A 45 -15.89 15.16 1.89
N ILE A 46 -15.96 16.12 2.82
CA ILE A 46 -17.21 16.73 3.30
C ILE A 46 -18.01 17.29 2.13
N ARG A 47 -17.36 18.11 1.28
CA ARG A 47 -18.00 18.74 0.12
C ARG A 47 -18.58 17.70 -0.83
N ARG A 48 -17.81 16.68 -1.20
CA ARG A 48 -18.28 15.61 -2.10
C ARG A 48 -19.45 14.84 -1.51
N SER A 49 -19.41 14.54 -0.21
CA SER A 49 -20.50 13.85 0.50
C SER A 49 -21.80 14.67 0.49
N ALA A 50 -21.69 15.98 0.76
CA ALA A 50 -22.83 16.90 0.70
C ALA A 50 -23.38 17.01 -0.73
N THR A 51 -22.55 17.29 -1.75
CA THR A 51 -22.97 17.37 -3.16
C THR A 51 -23.63 16.07 -3.64
N SER A 52 -23.10 14.91 -3.24
CA SER A 52 -23.69 13.62 -3.57
C SER A 52 -25.08 13.48 -2.96
N SER A 53 -25.23 13.75 -1.66
CA SER A 53 -26.51 13.67 -0.93
C SER A 53 -27.56 14.63 -1.51
N ILE A 54 -27.14 15.83 -1.91
CA ILE A 54 -27.95 16.81 -2.63
C ILE A 54 -28.48 16.26 -3.96
N SER A 55 -27.61 15.61 -4.74
CA SER A 55 -27.99 15.08 -6.05
C SER A 55 -29.01 13.94 -5.92
N VAL A 56 -28.87 13.11 -4.89
CA VAL A 56 -29.79 12.04 -4.56
C VAL A 56 -31.14 12.57 -4.10
N LEU A 57 -31.18 13.59 -3.21
CA LEU A 57 -32.45 14.21 -2.79
C LEU A 57 -33.23 14.83 -3.96
N ARG A 58 -32.53 15.39 -4.95
CA ARG A 58 -33.14 15.87 -6.20
C ARG A 58 -33.73 14.74 -7.05
N GLN A 59 -33.08 13.57 -7.07
CA GLN A 59 -33.52 12.41 -7.85
C GLN A 59 -34.71 11.69 -7.22
N ASP A 60 -34.80 11.68 -5.89
CA ASP A 60 -35.89 11.03 -5.14
C ASP A 60 -37.23 11.80 -5.23
N GLY A 61 -37.31 12.91 -5.98
CA GLY A 61 -38.53 13.68 -6.20
C GLY A 61 -39.14 14.29 -4.94
N ARG A 62 -38.38 14.31 -3.83
CA ARG A 62 -38.83 14.79 -2.52
C ARG A 62 -38.97 16.31 -2.42
N GLU A 63 -38.76 17.04 -3.51
CA GLU A 63 -39.16 18.44 -3.70
C GLU A 63 -39.15 18.74 -5.21
N ASN A 64 -40.35 18.84 -5.82
CA ASN A 64 -40.47 19.44 -7.14
C ASN A 64 -40.12 20.93 -7.06
N ALA A 65 -39.49 21.45 -8.11
CA ALA A 65 -38.99 22.82 -8.24
C ALA A 65 -40.08 23.92 -8.34
N ALA A 66 -41.19 23.83 -7.59
CA ALA A 66 -42.29 24.78 -7.68
C ALA A 66 -43.11 24.93 -6.38
N SER A 67 -42.46 25.02 -5.21
CA SER A 67 -43.12 25.55 -4.00
C SER A 67 -42.24 26.62 -3.36
N THR A 68 -42.60 27.87 -3.64
CA THR A 68 -42.10 29.12 -3.07
C THR A 68 -42.54 29.34 -1.62
N ASP A 69 -42.55 28.29 -0.79
CA ASP A 69 -42.75 28.45 0.65
C ASP A 69 -41.64 27.70 1.39
N GLU A 70 -40.70 28.49 1.87
CA GLU A 70 -39.44 28.08 2.47
C GLU A 70 -39.69 27.48 3.85
N GLY A 71 -39.41 26.19 4.00
CA GLY A 71 -38.84 25.72 5.25
C GLY A 71 -37.36 26.12 5.26
N LEU A 72 -36.99 27.14 6.03
CA LEU A 72 -35.58 27.52 6.30
C LEU A 72 -34.72 26.35 6.85
N ASP A 73 -35.34 25.21 7.16
CA ASP A 73 -34.75 24.06 7.82
C ASP A 73 -35.08 22.73 7.09
N SER A 74 -34.86 22.67 5.77
CA SER A 74 -34.95 21.42 5.00
C SER A 74 -33.61 20.66 4.99
N PRO A 75 -33.60 19.31 4.90
CA PRO A 75 -32.34 18.55 4.78
C PRO A 75 -31.48 19.02 3.60
N MET A 76 -32.14 19.46 2.53
CA MET A 76 -31.51 19.96 1.31
C MET A 76 -30.87 21.35 1.52
N SER A 77 -31.48 22.24 2.31
CA SER A 77 -30.90 23.53 2.67
C SER A 77 -29.70 23.36 3.61
N ARG A 78 -29.80 22.47 4.61
CA ARG A 78 -28.70 22.12 5.52
C ARG A 78 -27.49 21.54 4.77
N LEU A 79 -27.72 20.64 3.82
CA LEU A 79 -26.64 20.09 2.99
C LEU A 79 -25.97 21.14 2.10
N ARG A 80 -26.73 22.10 1.54
CA ARG A 80 -26.15 23.22 0.77
C ARG A 80 -25.31 24.15 1.65
N ALA A 81 -25.72 24.36 2.90
CA ALA A 81 -24.95 25.14 3.86
C ALA A 81 -23.59 24.47 4.13
N VAL A 82 -23.59 23.15 4.40
CA VAL A 82 -22.37 22.34 4.58
C VAL A 82 -21.46 22.38 3.35
N GLU A 83 -22.02 22.21 2.14
CA GLU A 83 -21.26 22.29 0.88
C GLU A 83 -20.60 23.66 0.67
N LYS A 84 -21.33 24.75 0.96
CA LYS A 84 -20.85 26.13 0.82
C LYS A 84 -19.76 26.43 1.83
N GLU A 85 -19.92 26.01 3.08
CA GLU A 85 -18.95 26.22 4.14
C GLU A 85 -17.66 25.43 3.90
N ALA A 86 -17.77 24.17 3.47
CA ALA A 86 -16.61 23.36 3.06
C ALA A 86 -15.84 24.02 1.91
N SER A 87 -16.55 24.59 0.93
CA SER A 87 -15.94 25.29 -0.22
C SER A 87 -15.23 26.58 0.20
N ARG A 88 -15.78 27.32 1.17
CA ARG A 88 -15.15 28.51 1.75
C ARG A 88 -13.86 28.14 2.47
N LEU A 89 -13.91 27.18 3.40
CA LEU A 89 -12.73 26.75 4.16
C LEU A 89 -11.65 26.15 3.25
N LEU A 90 -12.02 25.48 2.14
CA LEU A 90 -11.06 25.02 1.13
C LEU A 90 -10.30 26.20 0.50
N SER A 91 -10.99 27.31 0.25
CA SER A 91 -10.34 28.53 -0.24
C SER A 91 -9.35 29.08 0.79
N ASP A 92 -9.73 29.09 2.07
CA ASP A 92 -8.88 29.59 3.15
C ASP A 92 -7.63 28.72 3.34
N VAL A 93 -7.78 27.38 3.30
CA VAL A 93 -6.66 26.42 3.31
C VAL A 93 -5.72 26.66 2.12
N ASN A 94 -6.26 26.83 0.92
CA ASN A 94 -5.46 27.08 -0.29
C ASN A 94 -4.75 28.43 -0.25
N ASN A 95 -5.36 29.45 0.36
CA ASN A 95 -4.75 30.77 0.53
C ASN A 95 -3.54 30.71 1.46
N ILE A 96 -3.66 30.04 2.62
CA ILE A 96 -2.54 29.87 3.56
C ILE A 96 -1.43 29.02 2.92
N ARG A 97 -1.78 27.93 2.22
CA ARG A 97 -0.81 27.13 1.48
C ARG A 97 -0.06 27.96 0.43
N GLY A 98 -0.78 28.79 -0.32
CA GLY A 98 -0.17 29.67 -1.32
C GLY A 98 0.80 30.67 -0.69
N ARG A 99 0.50 31.20 0.51
CA ARG A 99 1.43 32.07 1.26
C ARG A 99 2.69 31.31 1.66
N ILE A 100 2.55 30.07 2.13
CA ILE A 100 3.69 29.20 2.49
C ILE A 100 4.57 28.92 1.27
N ASP A 101 3.98 28.55 0.14
CA ASP A 101 4.70 28.25 -1.10
C ASP A 101 5.46 29.48 -1.63
N ARG A 102 4.93 30.69 -1.38
CA ARG A 102 5.57 31.97 -1.71
C ARG A 102 6.47 32.53 -0.60
N SER A 103 6.63 31.81 0.51
CA SER A 103 7.39 32.27 1.69
C SER A 103 6.90 33.61 2.26
N GLU A 104 5.61 33.91 2.12
CA GLU A 104 4.95 35.08 2.71
C GLU A 104 4.68 34.85 4.20
N LYS A 105 4.78 35.91 5.01
CA LYS A 105 4.46 35.84 6.44
C LYS A 105 3.00 35.43 6.63
N PHE A 106 2.72 34.54 7.58
CA PHE A 106 1.39 34.19 8.08
C PHE A 106 1.47 33.93 9.59
N GLU A 107 0.36 34.09 10.31
CA GLU A 107 0.33 33.86 11.75
C GLU A 107 0.07 32.36 12.01
N PRO A 108 0.85 31.69 12.87
CA PRO A 108 0.62 30.28 13.20
C PRO A 108 -0.79 30.01 13.76
N THR A 109 -1.37 31.00 14.45
CA THR A 109 -2.75 30.94 14.98
C THR A 109 -3.80 30.82 13.89
N ASP A 110 -3.55 31.36 12.69
CA ASP A 110 -4.47 31.24 11.55
C ASP A 110 -4.70 29.76 11.17
N VAL A 111 -3.67 28.92 11.34
CA VAL A 111 -3.74 27.49 11.03
C VAL A 111 -4.48 26.73 12.12
N ASP A 112 -4.28 27.11 13.39
CA ASP A 112 -4.94 26.50 14.53
C ASP A 112 -6.44 26.81 14.53
N ASP A 113 -6.82 28.07 14.26
CA ASP A 113 -8.21 28.50 14.12
C ASP A 113 -8.88 27.82 12.92
N LEU A 114 -8.16 27.68 11.80
CA LEU A 114 -8.65 26.97 10.63
C LEU A 114 -8.85 25.48 10.91
N GLU A 115 -7.98 24.85 11.69
CA GLU A 115 -8.13 23.45 12.07
C GLU A 115 -9.34 23.24 12.99
N ASN A 116 -9.56 24.15 13.94
CA ASN A 116 -10.73 24.13 14.82
C ASN A 116 -12.04 24.29 14.05
N THR A 117 -12.11 25.24 13.11
CA THR A 117 -13.30 25.45 12.27
C THR A 117 -13.56 24.27 11.34
N VAL A 118 -12.52 23.62 10.80
CA VAL A 118 -12.66 22.38 10.02
C VAL A 118 -13.21 21.24 10.87
N ALA A 119 -12.76 21.12 12.12
CA ALA A 119 -13.26 20.09 13.05
C ALA A 119 -14.74 20.31 13.42
N GLU A 120 -15.14 21.56 13.65
CA GLU A 120 -16.53 21.92 13.91
C GLU A 120 -17.43 21.65 12.70
N LEU A 121 -16.98 22.02 11.48
CA LEU A 121 -17.70 21.71 10.25
C LEU A 121 -17.84 20.20 10.03
N GLN A 122 -16.80 19.41 10.32
CA GLN A 122 -16.87 17.94 10.22
C GLN A 122 -17.99 17.39 11.11
N LYS A 123 -18.05 17.84 12.38
CA LYS A 123 -19.10 17.43 13.32
C LYS A 123 -20.50 17.80 12.83
N ASN A 124 -20.66 19.03 12.32
CA ASN A 124 -21.94 19.50 11.77
C ASN A 124 -22.33 18.74 10.50
N ALA A 125 -21.37 18.47 9.62
CA ALA A 125 -21.59 17.72 8.38
C ALA A 125 -22.04 16.28 8.67
N ASP A 126 -21.40 15.61 9.63
CA ASP A 126 -21.78 14.24 10.02
C ASP A 126 -23.21 14.20 10.60
N ALA A 127 -23.58 15.18 11.43
CA ALA A 127 -24.94 15.30 11.95
C ALA A 127 -25.97 15.49 10.83
N VAL A 128 -25.72 16.41 9.89
CA VAL A 128 -26.63 16.69 8.76
C VAL A 128 -26.76 15.47 7.83
N LEU A 129 -25.68 14.75 7.58
CA LEU A 129 -25.68 13.55 6.73
C LEU A 129 -26.47 12.39 7.39
N VAL A 130 -26.28 12.18 8.70
CA VAL A 130 -27.04 11.17 9.47
C VAL A 130 -28.52 11.51 9.52
N GLU A 131 -28.86 12.78 9.79
CA GLU A 131 -30.24 13.25 9.81
C GLU A 131 -30.90 13.08 8.44
N THR A 132 -30.19 13.43 7.36
CA THR A 132 -30.68 13.22 5.99
C THR A 132 -30.91 11.74 5.70
N ALA A 133 -30.01 10.86 6.13
CA ALA A 133 -30.19 9.41 5.98
C ALA A 133 -31.38 8.89 6.80
N GLY A 134 -31.57 9.38 8.03
CA GLY A 134 -32.70 9.05 8.90
C GLY A 134 -34.04 9.51 8.33
N ALA A 135 -34.13 10.74 7.82
CA ALA A 135 -35.32 11.27 7.15
C ALA A 135 -35.66 10.48 5.85
N ARG A 136 -34.67 9.81 5.25
CA ARG A 136 -34.89 8.90 4.11
C ARG A 136 -35.42 7.53 4.54
N ALA A 137 -35.16 7.09 5.77
CA ALA A 137 -35.54 5.79 6.30
C ALA A 137 -36.99 5.71 6.82
N ILE A 138 -37.74 6.82 6.93
CA ILE A 138 -39.12 6.83 7.41
C ILE A 138 -40.09 6.70 6.20
N PRO A 139 -40.82 5.56 6.05
CA PRO A 139 -41.85 5.45 5.04
C PRO A 139 -43.14 6.14 5.51
N VAL A 140 -43.46 7.31 4.94
CA VAL A 140 -44.80 7.88 5.11
C VAL A 140 -45.75 7.13 4.17
N SER A 141 -46.53 6.22 4.74
CA SER A 141 -47.56 5.44 4.05
C SER A 141 -48.83 6.26 3.90
N THR A 142 -49.22 6.58 2.67
CA THR A 142 -50.58 7.04 2.33
C THR A 142 -51.32 5.94 1.57
N VAL A 143 -52.17 5.23 2.33
CA VAL A 143 -53.41 4.52 1.93
C VAL A 143 -53.27 3.29 1.01
N GLY A 144 -53.90 2.20 1.47
CA GLY A 144 -53.75 0.85 0.91
C GLY A 144 -54.68 0.46 -0.24
N GLN A 145 -54.20 -0.53 -0.98
CA GLN A 145 -54.92 -1.53 -1.79
C GLN A 145 -54.05 -2.82 -1.81
N PRO A 146 -54.62 -4.03 -2.05
CA PRO A 146 -53.94 -5.31 -1.86
C PRO A 146 -52.77 -5.55 -2.81
N ARG A 147 -51.75 -6.27 -2.31
CA ARG A 147 -50.45 -6.54 -2.95
C ARG A 147 -50.55 -7.07 -4.39
N GLU A 148 -50.01 -6.30 -5.34
CA GLU A 148 -49.02 -6.85 -6.27
C GLU A 148 -47.64 -6.78 -5.61
N ILE A 149 -46.88 -7.88 -5.64
CA ILE A 149 -45.48 -7.88 -5.21
C ILE A 149 -44.69 -7.09 -6.27
N GLN A 150 -44.69 -5.77 -6.15
CA GLN A 150 -43.74 -4.95 -6.87
C GLN A 150 -42.39 -5.04 -6.16
N ARG A 151 -41.41 -5.53 -6.92
CA ARG A 151 -39.98 -5.60 -6.61
C ARG A 151 -39.56 -4.36 -5.82
N ARG A 152 -39.17 -4.55 -4.55
CA ARG A 152 -38.57 -3.48 -3.74
C ARG A 152 -37.32 -2.98 -4.46
N GLY A 153 -37.27 -1.67 -4.64
CA GLY A 153 -36.35 -1.00 -5.55
C GLY A 153 -34.88 -1.16 -5.18
N LYS A 154 -34.09 -1.50 -6.19
CA LYS A 154 -32.68 -1.18 -6.43
C LYS A 154 -31.96 -0.49 -5.26
N PHE A 155 -31.35 -1.28 -4.39
CA PHE A 155 -30.25 -0.81 -3.56
C PHE A 155 -28.96 -0.90 -4.39
N LEU A 156 -28.18 0.18 -4.40
CA LEU A 156 -26.87 0.35 -5.05
C LEU A 156 -26.82 0.23 -6.60
N GLY A 157 -26.86 1.38 -7.27
CA GLY A 157 -26.49 1.55 -8.68
C GLY A 157 -25.00 1.33 -9.02
N ILE A 158 -24.27 0.51 -8.24
CA ILE A 158 -22.89 0.09 -8.52
C ILE A 158 -22.88 -1.06 -9.53
N PHE A 159 -23.93 -1.87 -9.56
CA PHE A 159 -24.08 -2.91 -10.56
C PHE A 159 -24.68 -2.30 -11.84
N GLY A 160 -23.83 -2.08 -12.84
CA GLY A 160 -24.20 -1.51 -14.13
C GLY A 160 -25.51 -2.09 -14.65
N ARG A 161 -26.38 -1.21 -15.17
CA ARG A 161 -27.72 -1.44 -15.75
C ARG A 161 -27.91 -2.88 -16.29
N GLY A 162 -28.25 -3.80 -15.40
CA GLY A 162 -28.22 -5.25 -15.63
C GLY A 162 -27.59 -6.08 -14.51
N GLY A 163 -27.61 -5.61 -13.26
CA GLY A 163 -27.03 -6.30 -12.10
C GLY A 163 -27.75 -7.62 -11.77
N ASN A 164 -26.96 -8.67 -11.56
CA ASN A 164 -27.42 -10.00 -11.21
C ASN A 164 -28.10 -9.99 -9.85
N ASP A 165 -29.33 -10.51 -9.77
CA ASP A 165 -30.15 -10.65 -8.56
C ASP A 165 -29.41 -11.36 -7.39
N GLU A 166 -28.36 -12.13 -7.70
CA GLU A 166 -27.49 -12.85 -6.75
C GLU A 166 -26.86 -11.95 -5.67
N PHE A 167 -26.35 -10.76 -6.03
CA PHE A 167 -25.65 -9.91 -5.05
C PHE A 167 -26.60 -9.19 -4.10
N ASP A 168 -27.75 -8.76 -4.60
CA ASP A 168 -28.80 -8.11 -3.81
C ASP A 168 -29.36 -9.08 -2.78
N GLU A 169 -29.50 -10.36 -3.13
CA GLU A 169 -29.90 -11.40 -2.20
C GLU A 169 -28.85 -11.65 -1.10
N LEU A 170 -27.58 -11.76 -1.50
CA LEU A 170 -26.45 -12.03 -0.60
C LEU A 170 -26.25 -10.91 0.44
N ILE A 171 -26.43 -9.65 0.05
CA ILE A 171 -26.20 -8.49 0.91
C ILE A 171 -27.50 -8.07 1.65
N GLY A 172 -28.67 -8.34 1.06
CA GLY A 172 -29.97 -7.87 1.55
C GLY A 172 -30.56 -8.66 2.71
N SER A 173 -30.02 -9.84 3.04
CA SER A 173 -30.53 -10.69 4.12
C SER A 173 -29.41 -11.32 4.94
N VAL A 174 -29.55 -11.27 6.27
CA VAL A 174 -28.64 -11.93 7.22
C VAL A 174 -29.24 -13.28 7.60
N SER A 175 -28.51 -14.37 7.39
CA SER A 175 -28.94 -15.72 7.75
C SER A 175 -27.76 -16.63 8.13
N PRO A 176 -27.95 -17.65 8.99
CA PRO A 176 -26.89 -18.62 9.30
C PRO A 176 -26.32 -19.27 8.03
N GLY A 177 -24.99 -19.39 7.95
CA GLY A 177 -24.28 -19.97 6.79
C GLY A 177 -24.12 -19.05 5.58
N ARG A 178 -24.73 -17.85 5.60
CA ARG A 178 -24.59 -16.85 4.53
C ARG A 178 -23.18 -16.28 4.44
N ASP A 179 -22.47 -16.21 5.56
CA ASP A 179 -21.05 -15.83 5.64
C ASP A 179 -20.16 -16.69 4.73
N ARG A 180 -20.38 -18.02 4.70
CA ARG A 180 -19.68 -18.92 3.78
C ARG A 180 -19.99 -18.62 2.33
N GLU A 181 -21.26 -18.41 1.98
CA GLU A 181 -21.66 -18.07 0.62
C GLU A 181 -21.03 -16.76 0.16
N LEU A 182 -21.11 -15.72 1.00
CA LEU A 182 -20.47 -14.43 0.78
C LEU A 182 -18.96 -14.61 0.54
N PHE A 183 -18.28 -15.44 1.33
CA PHE A 183 -16.85 -15.66 1.21
C PHE A 183 -16.47 -16.32 -0.13
N ILE A 184 -17.23 -17.34 -0.54
CA ILE A 184 -17.04 -18.05 -1.82
C ILE A 184 -17.32 -17.11 -3.00
N VAL A 185 -18.43 -16.36 -2.95
CA VAL A 185 -18.81 -15.42 -4.02
C VAL A 185 -17.79 -14.29 -4.12
N ALA A 186 -17.36 -13.72 -3.00
CA ALA A 186 -16.34 -12.68 -2.95
C ALA A 186 -15.04 -13.15 -3.60
N THR A 187 -14.54 -14.33 -3.21
CA THR A 187 -13.34 -14.96 -3.78
C THR A 187 -13.45 -15.11 -5.29
N ARG A 188 -14.59 -15.61 -5.79
CA ARG A 188 -14.87 -15.76 -7.23
C ARG A 188 -14.84 -14.41 -7.97
N GLU A 189 -15.36 -13.34 -7.39
CA GLU A 189 -15.34 -12.02 -8.04
C GLU A 189 -13.94 -11.39 -8.02
N ILE A 190 -13.14 -11.58 -6.96
CA ILE A 190 -11.72 -11.20 -6.93
C ILE A 190 -10.93 -11.92 -8.02
N ARG A 191 -11.13 -13.23 -8.19
CA ARG A 191 -10.50 -14.03 -9.26
C ARG A 191 -10.87 -13.54 -10.67
N LYS A 192 -12.04 -12.92 -10.83
CA LYS A 192 -12.47 -12.24 -12.07
C LYS A 192 -11.94 -10.81 -12.20
N LYS A 193 -11.04 -10.37 -11.32
CA LYS A 193 -10.49 -9.01 -11.23
C LYS A 193 -11.54 -7.92 -10.95
N LYS A 194 -12.72 -8.31 -10.44
CA LYS A 194 -13.76 -7.38 -9.98
C LYS A 194 -13.53 -7.07 -8.51
N PHE A 195 -12.42 -6.38 -8.23
CA PHE A 195 -11.92 -6.18 -6.89
C PHE A 195 -12.94 -5.46 -5.99
N ASP A 196 -13.62 -4.44 -6.51
CA ASP A 196 -14.59 -3.66 -5.73
C ASP A 196 -15.78 -4.51 -5.25
N VAL A 197 -16.30 -5.38 -6.11
CA VAL A 197 -17.42 -6.27 -5.78
C VAL A 197 -16.99 -7.29 -4.73
N GLY A 198 -15.83 -7.93 -4.91
CA GLY A 198 -15.33 -8.90 -3.94
C GLY A 198 -15.04 -8.27 -2.57
N ARG A 199 -14.43 -7.07 -2.54
CA ARG A 199 -14.21 -6.31 -1.29
C ARG A 199 -15.51 -5.98 -0.59
N LEU A 200 -16.53 -5.54 -1.32
CA LEU A 200 -17.84 -5.23 -0.74
C LEU A 200 -18.44 -6.46 -0.05
N LEU A 201 -18.38 -7.62 -0.69
CA LEU A 201 -18.91 -8.87 -0.13
C LEU A 201 -18.11 -9.34 1.09
N PHE A 202 -16.77 -9.28 1.06
CA PHE A 202 -15.96 -9.56 2.26
C PHE A 202 -16.27 -8.55 3.37
N GLN A 203 -16.47 -7.28 3.05
CA GLN A 203 -16.84 -6.25 4.03
C GLN A 203 -18.20 -6.53 4.65
N THR A 204 -19.17 -7.07 3.91
CA THR A 204 -20.44 -7.55 4.46
C THR A 204 -20.20 -8.62 5.51
N ILE A 205 -19.31 -9.58 5.29
CA ILE A 205 -18.96 -10.59 6.31
C ILE A 205 -18.46 -9.90 7.58
N ILE A 206 -17.52 -8.97 7.41
CA ILE A 206 -16.85 -8.27 8.52
C ILE A 206 -17.84 -7.46 9.37
N THR A 207 -18.85 -6.83 8.76
CA THR A 207 -19.79 -5.96 9.48
C THR A 207 -21.01 -6.69 10.01
N THR A 208 -21.44 -7.78 9.37
CA THR A 208 -22.71 -8.46 9.70
C THR A 208 -22.54 -9.77 10.44
N TYR A 209 -21.36 -10.41 10.38
CA TYR A 209 -21.07 -11.68 11.06
C TYR A 209 -19.78 -11.60 11.90
N PRO A 210 -19.79 -10.87 13.04
CA PRO A 210 -18.61 -10.70 13.89
C PRO A 210 -18.11 -12.01 14.55
N ASP A 211 -18.97 -13.02 14.68
CA ASP A 211 -18.60 -14.33 15.23
C ASP A 211 -18.30 -15.38 14.14
N SER A 212 -18.24 -14.96 12.86
CA SER A 212 -17.99 -15.88 11.76
C SER A 212 -16.57 -16.45 11.83
N PRO A 213 -16.38 -17.77 11.62
CA PRO A 213 -15.04 -18.34 11.47
C PRO A 213 -14.31 -17.76 10.24
N TYR A 214 -15.03 -17.21 9.27
CA TYR A 214 -14.45 -16.55 8.10
C TYR A 214 -13.97 -15.12 8.38
N LEU A 215 -14.27 -14.54 9.55
CA LEU A 215 -13.97 -13.13 9.82
C LEU A 215 -12.48 -12.77 9.63
N PRO A 216 -11.51 -13.53 10.19
CA PRO A 216 -10.09 -13.17 10.05
C PRO A 216 -9.65 -13.26 8.58
N MET A 217 -10.13 -14.26 7.86
CA MET A 217 -9.79 -14.51 6.47
C MET A 217 -10.48 -13.51 5.53
N ALA A 218 -11.68 -13.04 5.86
CA ALA A 218 -12.38 -11.99 5.10
C ALA A 218 -11.62 -10.66 5.20
N LYS A 219 -11.18 -10.27 6.42
CA LYS A 219 -10.31 -9.10 6.62
C LYS A 219 -9.01 -9.23 5.83
N LEU A 220 -8.38 -10.40 5.87
CA LEU A 220 -7.14 -10.64 5.12
C LEU A 220 -7.37 -10.63 3.60
N ALA A 221 -8.46 -11.20 3.11
CA ALA A 221 -8.82 -11.23 1.70
C ALA A 221 -9.10 -9.82 1.14
N VAL A 222 -9.62 -8.89 1.96
CA VAL A 222 -9.69 -7.47 1.59
C VAL A 222 -8.29 -6.90 1.35
N ALA A 223 -7.33 -7.15 2.25
CA ALA A 223 -5.95 -6.68 2.08
C ALA A 223 -5.28 -7.29 0.84
N ASP A 224 -5.42 -8.60 0.63
CA ASP A 224 -4.98 -9.29 -0.59
C ASP A 224 -5.59 -8.65 -1.84
N SER A 225 -6.89 -8.39 -1.85
CA SER A 225 -7.57 -7.82 -3.02
C SER A 225 -6.98 -6.47 -3.45
N PHE A 226 -6.51 -5.66 -2.50
CA PHE A 226 -5.82 -4.40 -2.78
C PHE A 226 -4.40 -4.65 -3.29
N PHE A 227 -3.69 -5.61 -2.71
CA PHE A 227 -2.36 -6.02 -3.17
C PHE A 227 -2.39 -6.55 -4.61
N LEU A 228 -3.36 -7.41 -4.92
CA LEU A 228 -3.56 -8.00 -6.24
C LEU A 228 -3.94 -6.96 -7.30
N GLU A 229 -4.77 -5.97 -6.95
CA GLU A 229 -5.09 -4.83 -7.84
C GLU A 229 -3.83 -4.03 -8.17
N GLY A 230 -3.02 -3.72 -7.15
CA GLY A 230 -1.64 -3.33 -7.35
C GLY A 230 -1.37 -1.91 -7.85
N SER A 231 -2.40 -1.07 -8.00
CA SER A 231 -2.25 0.37 -8.19
C SER A 231 -1.58 1.02 -6.97
N THR A 232 -0.94 2.18 -7.09
CA THR A 232 -0.30 2.85 -5.94
C THR A 232 -1.30 3.11 -4.81
N SER A 233 -2.51 3.57 -5.14
CA SER A 233 -3.59 3.74 -4.16
C SER A 233 -3.99 2.41 -3.53
N ALA A 234 -4.14 1.35 -4.32
CA ALA A 234 -4.47 0.04 -3.78
C ALA A 234 -3.35 -0.51 -2.89
N LEU A 235 -2.08 -0.36 -3.23
CA LEU A 235 -0.96 -0.80 -2.37
C LEU A 235 -0.94 -0.05 -1.03
N ILE A 236 -1.28 1.24 -1.01
CA ILE A 236 -1.44 2.00 0.24
C ILE A 236 -2.60 1.43 1.07
N GLN A 237 -3.74 1.12 0.45
CA GLN A 237 -4.87 0.48 1.12
C GLN A 237 -4.54 -0.95 1.60
N ALA A 238 -3.73 -1.69 0.85
CA ALA A 238 -3.25 -3.01 1.23
C ALA A 238 -2.41 -2.94 2.50
N ILE A 239 -1.45 -2.00 2.56
CA ILE A 239 -0.62 -1.75 3.76
C ILE A 239 -1.52 -1.48 4.97
N ALA A 240 -2.49 -0.57 4.84
CA ALA A 240 -3.41 -0.23 5.92
C ALA A 240 -4.25 -1.44 6.36
N SER A 241 -4.79 -2.21 5.40
CA SER A 241 -5.64 -3.37 5.67
C SER A 241 -4.87 -4.53 6.31
N TYR A 242 -3.63 -4.78 5.87
CA TYR A 242 -2.75 -5.77 6.51
C TYR A 242 -2.34 -5.36 7.92
N GLN A 243 -2.09 -4.07 8.16
CA GLN A 243 -1.80 -3.54 9.50
C GLN A 243 -3.02 -3.66 10.43
N ASP A 244 -4.22 -3.37 9.92
CA ASP A 244 -5.49 -3.58 10.63
C ASP A 244 -5.63 -5.05 11.03
N TRP A 245 -5.41 -5.96 10.08
CA TRP A 245 -5.47 -7.40 10.33
C TRP A 245 -4.49 -7.84 11.43
N LEU A 246 -3.23 -7.37 11.40
CA LEU A 246 -2.25 -7.67 12.46
C LEU A 246 -2.64 -7.10 13.83
N THR A 247 -3.38 -6.00 13.86
CA THR A 247 -3.88 -5.40 15.10
C THR A 247 -4.94 -6.29 15.74
N PHE A 248 -5.84 -6.85 14.95
CA PHE A 248 -6.91 -7.73 15.44
C PHE A 248 -6.45 -9.18 15.66
N PHE A 249 -5.49 -9.68 14.87
CA PHE A 249 -5.06 -11.09 14.88
C PHE A 249 -3.53 -11.25 15.00
N PRO A 250 -2.88 -10.65 16.01
CA PRO A 250 -1.42 -10.59 16.10
C PRO A 250 -0.73 -11.95 16.27
N THR A 251 -1.43 -12.94 16.83
CA THR A 251 -0.91 -14.30 17.09
C THR A 251 -1.37 -15.32 16.04
N HIS A 252 -2.05 -14.87 14.98
CA HIS A 252 -2.54 -15.79 13.95
C HIS A 252 -1.38 -16.42 13.19
N PRO A 253 -1.46 -17.71 12.80
CA PRO A 253 -0.37 -18.43 12.12
C PRO A 253 0.14 -17.81 10.80
N LEU A 254 -0.63 -16.90 10.20
CA LEU A 254 -0.26 -16.18 8.95
C LEU A 254 0.38 -14.80 9.23
N ALA A 255 0.62 -14.43 10.49
CA ALA A 255 1.10 -13.09 10.83
C ALA A 255 2.46 -12.76 10.21
N ASP A 256 3.38 -13.73 10.11
CA ASP A 256 4.67 -13.54 9.46
C ASP A 256 4.52 -13.23 7.95
N ARG A 257 3.65 -13.94 7.23
CA ARG A 257 3.28 -13.67 5.84
C ARG A 257 2.70 -12.28 5.66
N VAL A 258 1.83 -11.86 6.58
CA VAL A 258 1.19 -10.53 6.52
C VAL A 258 2.23 -9.43 6.71
N VAL A 259 3.16 -9.58 7.67
CA VAL A 259 4.27 -8.63 7.84
C VAL A 259 5.13 -8.56 6.58
N LEU A 260 5.42 -9.70 5.95
CA LEU A 260 6.14 -9.74 4.68
C LEU A 260 5.37 -8.99 3.59
N LYS A 261 4.06 -9.24 3.43
CA LYS A 261 3.24 -8.56 2.41
C LYS A 261 3.12 -7.05 2.63
N ILE A 262 3.20 -6.56 3.87
CA ILE A 262 3.34 -5.12 4.14
C ILE A 262 4.66 -4.59 3.57
N ALA A 263 5.77 -5.28 3.82
CA ALA A 263 7.07 -4.89 3.26
C ALA A 263 7.05 -4.92 1.72
N GLU A 264 6.51 -5.97 1.13
CA GLU A 264 6.37 -6.10 -0.32
C GLU A 264 5.49 -5.02 -0.94
N SER A 265 4.44 -4.59 -0.23
CA SER A 265 3.59 -3.48 -0.68
C SER A 265 4.35 -2.16 -0.72
N GLU A 266 5.25 -1.92 0.24
CA GLU A 266 6.17 -0.77 0.21
C GLU A 266 7.20 -0.95 -0.92
N MET A 267 7.75 -2.15 -1.08
CA MET A 267 8.75 -2.45 -2.11
C MET A 267 8.23 -2.25 -3.53
N ARG A 268 6.97 -2.63 -3.80
CA ARG A 268 6.31 -2.40 -5.10
C ARG A 268 6.11 -0.93 -5.43
N GLN A 269 6.27 -0.04 -4.45
CA GLN A 269 6.22 1.42 -4.61
C GLN A 269 7.62 2.06 -4.63
N ILE A 270 8.70 1.27 -4.54
CA ILE A 270 10.07 1.77 -4.65
C ILE A 270 10.35 2.20 -6.09
N GLY A 271 10.77 3.45 -6.23
CA GLY A 271 11.24 3.99 -7.51
C GLY A 271 12.71 3.74 -7.74
N LEU A 272 13.22 4.36 -8.80
CA LEU A 272 14.65 4.42 -9.08
C LEU A 272 15.44 5.05 -7.92
N PRO A 273 16.73 4.69 -7.75
CA PRO A 273 17.56 5.20 -6.67
C PRO A 273 17.76 6.72 -6.68
N ASP A 274 17.55 7.43 -7.79
CA ASP A 274 17.63 8.89 -7.88
C ASP A 274 16.37 9.62 -7.35
N ARG A 275 15.32 8.87 -6.98
CA ARG A 275 14.03 9.40 -6.50
C ARG A 275 13.92 9.37 -4.97
N ASP A 276 12.74 9.73 -4.47
CA ASP A 276 12.43 9.66 -3.04
C ASP A 276 12.56 8.23 -2.48
N ALA A 277 13.39 8.08 -1.45
CA ALA A 277 13.72 6.82 -0.82
C ALA A 277 12.77 6.43 0.33
N THR A 278 11.66 7.15 0.56
CA THR A 278 10.78 6.90 1.71
C THR A 278 10.21 5.50 1.71
N ARG A 279 9.77 5.00 0.54
CA ARG A 279 9.24 3.64 0.38
C ARG A 279 10.29 2.57 0.68
N ALA A 280 11.54 2.79 0.22
CA ALA A 280 12.65 1.89 0.48
C ALA A 280 13.01 1.82 1.97
N ARG A 281 13.10 2.97 2.66
CA ARG A 281 13.34 3.00 4.11
C ARG A 281 12.23 2.31 4.90
N ARG A 282 10.96 2.50 4.52
CA ARG A 282 9.83 1.81 5.16
C ARG A 282 9.90 0.30 4.95
N ALA A 283 10.19 -0.15 3.72
CA ALA A 283 10.40 -1.57 3.42
C ALA A 283 11.54 -2.16 4.27
N GLU A 284 12.68 -1.47 4.37
CA GLU A 284 13.82 -1.90 5.17
C GLU A 284 13.44 -2.12 6.64
N VAL A 285 12.74 -1.15 7.24
CA VAL A 285 12.27 -1.25 8.64
C VAL A 285 11.35 -2.45 8.82
N ARG A 286 10.42 -2.69 7.89
CA ARG A 286 9.47 -3.81 7.97
C ARG A 286 10.15 -5.16 7.83
N LEU A 287 11.12 -5.29 6.91
CA LEU A 287 11.88 -6.53 6.71
C LEU A 287 12.78 -6.83 7.91
N ARG A 288 13.48 -5.83 8.46
CA ARG A 288 14.26 -5.99 9.69
C ARG A 288 13.37 -6.43 10.87
N ALA A 289 12.20 -5.79 11.01
CA ALA A 289 11.25 -6.16 12.06
C ALA A 289 10.73 -7.59 11.90
N LEU A 290 10.51 -8.07 10.68
CA LEU A 290 10.14 -9.47 10.41
C LEU A 290 11.24 -10.44 10.83
N LEU A 291 12.49 -10.18 10.41
CA LEU A 291 13.64 -11.03 10.76
C LEU A 291 13.92 -11.09 12.27
N GLN A 292 13.61 -10.00 12.97
CA GLN A 292 13.72 -9.92 14.42
C GLN A 292 12.56 -10.63 15.14
N SER A 293 11.33 -10.43 14.67
CA SER A 293 10.12 -10.92 15.36
C SER A 293 9.82 -12.39 15.04
N TYR A 294 10.25 -12.87 13.88
CA TYR A 294 10.01 -14.23 13.38
C TYR A 294 11.32 -14.91 12.95
N PRO A 295 12.29 -15.11 13.86
CA PRO A 295 13.62 -15.58 13.51
C PRO A 295 13.65 -16.99 12.90
N ASN A 296 12.64 -17.81 13.19
CA ASN A 296 12.49 -19.19 12.70
C ASN A 296 11.43 -19.33 11.59
N SER A 297 10.93 -18.23 11.01
CA SER A 297 9.97 -18.30 9.91
C SER A 297 10.61 -18.95 8.68
N ILE A 298 9.82 -19.74 7.96
CA ILE A 298 10.20 -20.29 6.65
C ILE A 298 10.51 -19.18 5.63
N LEU A 299 9.94 -17.98 5.84
CA LEU A 299 10.10 -16.82 4.98
C LEU A 299 11.41 -16.06 5.23
N ARG A 300 12.22 -16.51 6.18
CA ARG A 300 13.46 -15.82 6.57
C ARG A 300 14.38 -15.57 5.38
N LYS A 301 14.62 -16.58 4.55
CA LYS A 301 15.49 -16.46 3.37
C LYS A 301 14.95 -15.44 2.36
N ASP A 302 13.64 -15.48 2.11
CA ASP A 302 13.00 -14.52 1.20
C ASP A 302 13.09 -13.10 1.76
N ALA A 303 12.90 -12.92 3.07
CA ALA A 303 13.02 -11.63 3.72
C ALA A 303 14.46 -11.09 3.74
N GLU A 304 15.46 -11.96 3.93
CA GLU A 304 16.90 -11.62 3.83
C GLU A 304 17.25 -11.18 2.40
N LEU A 305 16.79 -11.91 1.38
CA LEU A 305 16.99 -11.53 -0.03
C LEU A 305 16.36 -10.16 -0.34
N ARG A 306 15.09 -9.97 0.03
CA ARG A 306 14.36 -8.71 -0.18
C ARG A 306 15.00 -7.55 0.58
N LEU A 307 15.54 -7.80 1.77
CA LEU A 307 16.25 -6.80 2.55
C LEU A 307 17.52 -6.36 1.84
N ALA A 308 18.30 -7.31 1.30
CA ALA A 308 19.48 -7.00 0.51
C ALA A 308 19.15 -6.15 -0.73
N GLU A 309 18.07 -6.46 -1.46
CA GLU A 309 17.63 -5.66 -2.62
C GLU A 309 17.22 -4.22 -2.24
N VAL A 310 16.45 -4.07 -1.15
CA VAL A 310 16.05 -2.75 -0.64
C VAL A 310 17.28 -1.95 -0.19
N GLN A 311 18.21 -2.59 0.50
CA GLN A 311 19.46 -1.97 0.94
C GLN A 311 20.35 -1.61 -0.23
N ASN A 312 20.35 -2.40 -1.31
CA ASN A 312 21.06 -2.09 -2.53
C ASN A 312 20.48 -0.84 -3.22
N ASN A 313 19.14 -0.71 -3.27
CA ASN A 313 18.47 0.51 -3.75
C ASN A 313 18.86 1.74 -2.92
N LEU A 314 18.86 1.62 -1.59
CA LEU A 314 19.24 2.69 -0.67
C LEU A 314 20.74 3.05 -0.74
N GLY A 315 21.60 2.05 -0.92
CA GLY A 315 23.02 2.21 -1.16
C GLY A 315 23.27 2.98 -2.46
N MET A 316 22.59 2.59 -3.55
CA MET A 316 22.64 3.30 -4.82
C MET A 316 22.14 4.74 -4.70
N HIS A 317 21.06 4.99 -3.95
CA HIS A 317 20.57 6.35 -3.69
C HIS A 317 21.65 7.22 -3.04
N ASN A 318 22.30 6.72 -1.98
CA ASN A 318 23.40 7.43 -1.34
C ASN A 318 24.62 7.57 -2.26
N LEU A 319 24.92 6.56 -3.09
CA LEU A 319 26.06 6.58 -4.00
C LEU A 319 25.91 7.66 -5.05
N LEU A 320 24.71 7.82 -5.64
CA LEU A 320 24.41 8.87 -6.61
C LEU A 320 24.60 10.26 -6.00
N ILE A 321 24.13 10.48 -4.77
CA ILE A 321 24.32 11.75 -4.06
C ILE A 321 25.81 11.97 -3.73
N ALA A 322 26.52 10.93 -3.29
CA ALA A 322 27.95 10.99 -3.00
C ALA A 322 28.75 11.37 -4.25
N ASN A 323 28.47 10.71 -5.38
CA ASN A 323 29.11 10.96 -6.67
C ASN A 323 28.83 12.37 -7.21
N TYR A 324 27.64 12.91 -6.97
CA TYR A 324 27.31 14.30 -7.28
C TYR A 324 28.22 15.27 -6.50
N TYR A 325 28.29 15.14 -5.18
CA TYR A 325 29.15 15.98 -4.35
C TYR A 325 30.64 15.78 -4.63
N TYR A 326 31.06 14.54 -4.91
CA TYR A 326 32.42 14.22 -5.32
C TYR A 326 32.79 14.97 -6.60
N THR A 327 31.91 14.94 -7.60
CA THR A 327 32.12 15.62 -8.89
C THR A 327 32.21 17.14 -8.71
N LEU A 328 31.33 17.73 -7.89
CA LEU A 328 31.40 19.16 -7.57
C LEU A 328 32.73 19.55 -6.94
N SER A 329 33.23 18.72 -6.02
CA SER A 329 34.44 19.04 -5.27
C SER A 329 35.70 18.75 -6.08
N VAL A 330 35.89 17.50 -6.50
CA VAL A 330 37.14 17.00 -7.07
C VAL A 330 37.30 17.41 -8.53
N ASN A 331 36.21 17.41 -9.30
CA ASN A 331 36.30 17.69 -10.74
C ASN A 331 36.06 19.18 -11.06
N GLN A 332 35.27 19.88 -10.24
CA GLN A 332 34.89 21.28 -10.52
C GLN A 332 35.46 22.30 -9.53
N GLY A 333 36.05 21.88 -8.41
CA GLY A 333 36.60 22.79 -7.40
C GLY A 333 35.56 23.64 -6.65
N LYS A 334 34.28 23.22 -6.63
CA LYS A 334 33.15 24.00 -6.09
C LYS A 334 32.75 23.62 -4.66
N GLY A 335 33.59 22.86 -3.95
CA GLY A 335 33.29 22.30 -2.62
C GLY A 335 32.39 21.05 -2.67
N GLY A 336 32.02 20.52 -1.50
CA GLY A 336 31.18 19.32 -1.37
C GLY A 336 31.90 18.06 -0.88
N LEU A 337 33.23 18.10 -0.70
CA LEU A 337 34.04 16.95 -0.29
C LEU A 337 33.53 16.23 0.96
N LYS A 338 33.28 16.98 2.04
CA LYS A 338 32.73 16.44 3.29
C LYS A 338 31.32 15.85 3.11
N GLY A 339 30.52 16.42 2.21
CA GLY A 339 29.22 15.87 1.84
C GLY A 339 29.33 14.52 1.14
N ALA A 340 30.28 14.40 0.19
CA ALA A 340 30.59 13.14 -0.47
C ALA A 340 31.08 12.09 0.53
N GLN A 341 32.07 12.43 1.36
CA GLN A 341 32.59 11.56 2.42
C GLN A 341 31.51 11.06 3.36
N SER A 342 30.62 11.94 3.81
CA SER A 342 29.50 11.59 4.70
C SER A 342 28.61 10.53 4.05
N ARG A 343 28.27 10.71 2.77
CA ARG A 343 27.42 9.78 2.02
C ARG A 343 28.09 8.44 1.74
N TYR A 344 29.38 8.43 1.38
CA TYR A 344 30.13 7.17 1.23
C TYR A 344 30.22 6.41 2.56
N ARG A 345 30.56 7.10 3.66
CA ARG A 345 30.60 6.46 4.99
C ARG A 345 29.23 5.91 5.39
N GLU A 346 28.14 6.62 5.10
CA GLU A 346 26.80 6.12 5.36
C GLU A 346 26.52 4.79 4.62
N ILE A 347 27.03 4.60 3.39
CA ILE A 347 26.92 3.33 2.67
C ILE A 347 27.70 2.23 3.40
N LEU A 348 28.97 2.50 3.75
CA LEU A 348 29.84 1.54 4.46
C LEU A 348 29.23 1.09 5.79
N ASP A 349 28.64 2.02 6.54
CA ASP A 349 28.13 1.77 7.88
C ASP A 349 26.77 1.07 7.87
N LYS A 350 25.88 1.41 6.94
CA LYS A 350 24.49 0.91 6.93
C LYS A 350 24.26 -0.28 5.99
N TYR A 351 25.02 -0.39 4.91
CA TYR A 351 24.81 -1.35 3.84
C TYR A 351 26.11 -2.11 3.53
N PRO A 352 26.62 -2.94 4.45
CA PRO A 352 27.91 -3.62 4.29
C PRO A 352 27.96 -4.57 3.07
N ASP A 353 26.81 -5.10 2.66
CA ASP A 353 26.66 -6.01 1.52
C ASP A 353 26.25 -5.28 0.21
N PHE A 354 26.41 -3.95 0.17
CA PHE A 354 26.08 -3.15 -1.01
C PHE A 354 26.90 -3.57 -2.24
N GLU A 355 26.24 -3.74 -3.39
CA GLU A 355 26.86 -4.32 -4.60
C GLU A 355 27.97 -3.44 -5.18
N ASN A 356 27.86 -2.11 -5.07
CA ASN A 356 28.86 -1.13 -5.54
C ASN A 356 29.74 -0.60 -4.39
N MET A 357 30.01 -1.44 -3.38
CA MET A 357 30.85 -1.04 -2.24
C MET A 357 32.29 -0.72 -2.66
N ASP A 358 32.82 -1.39 -3.69
CA ASP A 358 34.14 -1.13 -4.24
C ASP A 358 34.28 0.29 -4.81
N GLU A 359 33.28 0.78 -5.56
CA GLU A 359 33.22 2.18 -6.02
C GLU A 359 33.15 3.15 -4.84
N ALA A 360 32.27 2.87 -3.87
CA ALA A 360 32.12 3.72 -2.68
C ALA A 360 33.44 3.84 -1.90
N LEU A 361 34.14 2.72 -1.69
CA LEU A 361 35.45 2.66 -1.06
C LEU A 361 36.50 3.44 -1.87
N PHE A 362 36.56 3.22 -3.18
CA PHE A 362 37.55 3.87 -4.04
C PHE A 362 37.38 5.38 -4.04
N LYS A 363 36.13 5.85 -4.19
CA LYS A 363 35.82 7.28 -4.18
C LYS A 363 36.06 7.90 -2.81
N LEU A 364 35.70 7.21 -1.72
CA LEU A 364 35.99 7.65 -0.36
C LEU A 364 37.51 7.78 -0.12
N ALA A 365 38.30 6.79 -0.53
CA ALA A 365 39.75 6.85 -0.44
C ALA A 365 40.32 8.08 -1.17
N ASN A 366 39.84 8.34 -2.39
CA ASN A 366 40.23 9.54 -3.14
C ASN A 366 39.83 10.84 -2.44
N THR A 367 38.67 10.88 -1.77
CA THR A 367 38.32 12.09 -1.00
C THR A 367 39.29 12.33 0.16
N TYR A 368 39.80 11.30 0.82
CA TYR A 368 40.82 11.44 1.86
C TYR A 368 42.19 11.86 1.28
N LEU A 369 42.54 11.39 0.08
CA LEU A 369 43.73 11.88 -0.62
C LEU A 369 43.67 13.38 -0.90
N VAL A 370 42.51 13.89 -1.32
CA VAL A 370 42.31 15.33 -1.57
C VAL A 370 42.47 16.15 -0.28
N GLU A 371 42.23 15.55 0.89
CA GLU A 371 42.43 16.18 2.20
C GLU A 371 43.82 15.90 2.79
N GLU A 372 44.71 15.28 2.02
CA GLU A 372 46.06 14.88 2.45
C GLU A 372 46.07 13.91 3.65
N GLU A 373 44.93 13.26 3.94
CA GLU A 373 44.80 12.21 4.95
C GLU A 373 45.20 10.84 4.37
N THR A 374 46.48 10.71 4.03
CA THR A 374 47.03 9.55 3.33
C THR A 374 46.87 8.23 4.08
N ASP A 375 46.97 8.25 5.42
CA ASP A 375 46.75 7.06 6.26
C ASP A 375 45.32 6.52 6.14
N GLN A 376 44.31 7.41 6.07
CA GLN A 376 42.92 7.01 5.89
C GLN A 376 42.68 6.50 4.48
N ALA A 377 43.19 7.22 3.47
CA ALA A 377 43.09 6.79 2.08
C ALA A 377 43.69 5.38 1.87
N ALA A 378 44.88 5.13 2.43
CA ALA A 378 45.54 3.84 2.36
C ALA A 378 44.67 2.71 2.93
N ARG A 379 44.03 2.90 4.09
CA ARG A 379 43.14 1.88 4.68
C ARG A 379 42.01 1.46 3.73
N TYR A 380 41.39 2.42 3.04
CA TYR A 380 40.30 2.11 2.11
C TYR A 380 40.80 1.44 0.83
N PHE A 381 41.94 1.87 0.27
CA PHE A 381 42.54 1.18 -0.88
C PHE A 381 42.99 -0.25 -0.54
N GLN A 382 43.56 -0.46 0.64
CA GLN A 382 43.93 -1.79 1.15
C GLN A 382 42.70 -2.69 1.24
N ARG A 383 41.58 -2.16 1.74
CA ARG A 383 40.31 -2.89 1.82
C ARG A 383 39.80 -3.31 0.44
N ILE A 384 39.95 -2.48 -0.59
CA ILE A 384 39.57 -2.85 -1.97
C ILE A 384 40.41 -4.03 -2.47
N VAL A 385 41.74 -3.97 -2.28
CA VAL A 385 42.66 -5.04 -2.71
C VAL A 385 42.38 -6.35 -1.98
N ALA A 386 42.09 -6.28 -0.67
CA ALA A 386 41.83 -7.45 0.16
C ALA A 386 40.43 -8.04 -0.05
N ASP A 387 39.38 -7.23 0.01
CA ASP A 387 37.99 -7.69 0.08
C ASP A 387 37.29 -7.76 -1.29
N TYR A 388 37.77 -7.00 -2.28
CA TYR A 388 37.15 -6.89 -3.61
C TYR A 388 38.15 -7.17 -4.74
N PRO A 389 38.83 -8.34 -4.74
CA PRO A 389 39.96 -8.60 -5.64
C PRO A 389 39.59 -8.72 -7.13
N ASN A 390 38.30 -8.88 -7.45
CA ASN A 390 37.77 -8.93 -8.81
C ASN A 390 37.22 -7.56 -9.30
N SER A 391 37.40 -6.49 -8.52
CA SER A 391 36.92 -5.14 -8.85
C SER A 391 37.80 -4.44 -9.90
N ASP A 392 37.16 -3.65 -10.76
CA ASP A 392 37.81 -2.73 -11.71
C ASP A 392 38.72 -1.68 -11.01
N TYR A 393 38.57 -1.51 -9.69
CA TYR A 393 39.35 -0.56 -8.87
C TYR A 393 40.62 -1.13 -8.25
N VAL A 394 40.90 -2.43 -8.35
CA VAL A 394 42.05 -3.06 -7.68
C VAL A 394 43.38 -2.51 -8.20
N ALA A 395 43.57 -2.47 -9.52
CA ALA A 395 44.83 -2.00 -10.12
C ALA A 395 45.13 -0.54 -9.72
N LYS A 396 44.11 0.33 -9.79
CA LYS A 396 44.23 1.74 -9.37
C LYS A 396 44.52 1.86 -7.89
N SER A 397 43.92 1.02 -7.06
CA SER A 397 44.14 1.03 -5.60
C SER A 397 45.57 0.62 -5.26
N LYS A 398 46.14 -0.39 -5.94
CA LYS A 398 47.54 -0.78 -5.78
C LYS A 398 48.50 0.35 -6.17
N GLU A 399 48.26 0.99 -7.31
CA GLU A 399 49.04 2.16 -7.75
C GLU A 399 49.00 3.30 -6.71
N GLN A 400 47.82 3.62 -6.18
CA GLN A 400 47.72 4.65 -5.13
C GLN A 400 48.47 4.25 -3.85
N LEU A 401 48.42 2.98 -3.44
CA LEU A 401 49.18 2.50 -2.27
C LEU A 401 50.70 2.62 -2.46
N GLU A 402 51.20 2.30 -3.66
CA GLU A 402 52.62 2.47 -4.01
C GLU A 402 53.03 3.95 -3.95
N LEU A 403 52.22 4.85 -4.51
CA LEU A 403 52.47 6.29 -4.48
C LEU A 403 52.48 6.86 -3.05
N ILE A 404 51.62 6.34 -2.17
CA ILE A 404 51.56 6.72 -0.75
C ILE A 404 52.70 6.09 0.06
N GLY A 405 53.37 5.05 -0.47
CA GLY A 405 54.36 4.25 0.27
C GLY A 405 53.72 3.31 1.31
N ALA A 406 52.44 2.96 1.15
CA ALA A 406 51.71 2.06 2.02
C ALA A 406 51.85 0.60 1.56
N THR A 407 51.69 -0.34 2.49
CA THR A 407 51.75 -1.78 2.18
C THR A 407 50.57 -2.22 1.32
N ILE A 408 50.83 -3.01 0.29
CA ILE A 408 49.79 -3.66 -0.53
C ILE A 408 49.47 -5.02 0.09
N PRO A 409 48.23 -5.25 0.57
CA PRO A 409 47.85 -6.53 1.15
C PRO A 409 47.65 -7.58 0.06
N GLU A 410 47.77 -8.85 0.44
CA GLU A 410 47.33 -9.95 -0.41
C GLU A 410 45.79 -10.03 -0.44
N PRO A 411 45.19 -10.39 -1.59
CA PRO A 411 43.76 -10.67 -1.71
C PRO A 411 43.27 -11.71 -0.71
N ASN A 412 42.07 -11.53 -0.15
CA ASN A 412 41.41 -12.56 0.63
C ASN A 412 41.06 -13.76 -0.28
N PRO A 413 41.59 -14.97 -0.01
CA PRO A 413 41.34 -16.15 -0.85
C PRO A 413 39.85 -16.49 -1.02
N GLU A 414 39.03 -16.26 0.00
CA GLU A 414 37.58 -16.54 -0.03
C GLU A 414 36.83 -15.61 -0.99
N ARG A 415 37.34 -14.39 -1.20
CA ARG A 415 36.72 -13.38 -2.06
C ARG A 415 37.11 -13.53 -3.54
N LEU A 416 38.17 -14.28 -3.84
CA LEU A 416 38.59 -14.54 -5.23
C LEU A 416 37.52 -15.28 -6.04
N ALA A 417 36.73 -16.14 -5.39
CA ALA A 417 35.65 -16.89 -6.03
C ALA A 417 34.36 -16.08 -6.22
N VAL A 418 34.25 -14.89 -5.62
CA VAL A 418 33.06 -14.04 -5.71
C VAL A 418 33.11 -13.26 -7.01
N LEU A 419 32.17 -13.54 -7.92
CA LEU A 419 32.04 -12.80 -9.17
C LEU A 419 31.54 -11.37 -8.93
N PRO A 420 31.95 -10.38 -9.74
CA PRO A 420 31.39 -9.04 -9.68
C PRO A 420 29.89 -9.06 -10.02
N PRO A 421 29.11 -8.08 -9.55
CA PRO A 421 27.68 -8.00 -9.83
C PRO A 421 27.43 -7.92 -11.35
N GLU A 422 26.38 -8.60 -11.82
CA GLU A 422 26.03 -8.63 -13.23
C GLU A 422 25.60 -7.24 -13.71
N LYS A 423 26.28 -6.70 -14.73
CA LYS A 423 25.93 -5.40 -15.31
C LYS A 423 24.61 -5.53 -16.04
N VAL A 424 23.60 -4.79 -15.59
CA VAL A 424 22.29 -4.77 -16.23
C VAL A 424 22.42 -4.36 -17.70
N SER A 425 21.79 -5.12 -18.61
CA SER A 425 21.82 -4.83 -20.04
C SER A 425 21.28 -3.42 -20.34
N PHE A 426 21.87 -2.77 -21.37
CA PHE A 426 21.45 -1.42 -21.80
C PHE A 426 19.94 -1.29 -22.00
N PHE A 427 19.31 -2.25 -22.68
CA PHE A 427 17.86 -2.21 -22.92
C PHE A 427 17.06 -2.34 -21.62
N GLN A 428 17.55 -3.14 -20.67
CA GLN A 428 16.90 -3.31 -19.37
C GLN A 428 17.04 -2.04 -18.52
N ASN A 429 18.21 -1.40 -18.52
CA ASN A 429 18.40 -0.10 -17.88
C ASN A 429 17.52 0.99 -18.52
N PHE A 430 17.45 1.05 -19.84
CA PHE A 430 16.57 1.98 -20.55
C PHE A 430 15.10 1.78 -20.16
N ARG A 431 14.62 0.52 -20.15
CA ARG A 431 13.26 0.17 -19.74
C ARG A 431 12.99 0.58 -18.29
N ASN A 432 13.90 0.25 -17.38
CA ASN A 432 13.80 0.60 -15.96
C ASN A 432 13.72 2.12 -15.78
N GLN A 433 14.54 2.89 -16.50
CA GLN A 433 14.53 4.35 -16.47
C GLN A 433 13.21 4.92 -16.99
N LEU A 434 12.72 4.42 -18.13
CA LEU A 434 11.49 4.87 -18.78
C LEU A 434 10.26 4.67 -17.88
N PHE A 435 10.15 3.51 -17.25
CA PHE A 435 9.01 3.19 -16.38
C PHE A 435 9.25 3.55 -14.91
N GLY A 436 10.46 3.99 -14.55
CA GLY A 436 10.81 4.32 -13.17
C GLY A 436 10.83 3.11 -12.23
N ILE A 437 11.04 1.91 -12.77
CA ILE A 437 10.96 0.63 -12.04
C ILE A 437 12.35 0.21 -11.61
N TYR A 438 12.54 0.00 -10.31
CA TYR A 438 13.72 -0.70 -9.79
C TYR A 438 13.42 -2.21 -9.77
N PRO A 439 14.27 -3.07 -10.35
CA PRO A 439 14.04 -4.51 -10.38
C PRO A 439 14.12 -5.08 -8.97
N MET A 440 13.08 -5.80 -8.54
CA MET A 440 12.98 -6.43 -7.22
C MET A 440 12.37 -7.83 -7.39
N THR A 441 12.81 -8.79 -6.60
CA THR A 441 12.27 -10.16 -6.61
C THR A 441 11.02 -10.27 -5.76
N ILE A 442 9.92 -9.70 -6.27
CA ILE A 442 8.61 -9.70 -5.61
C ILE A 442 7.59 -10.41 -6.51
N ASP A 443 7.02 -11.50 -6.02
CA ASP A 443 5.79 -12.02 -6.59
C ASP A 443 4.64 -11.01 -6.38
N LYS A 444 3.56 -11.18 -7.13
CA LYS A 444 2.39 -10.30 -7.02
C LYS A 444 1.21 -11.01 -6.37
N ASP A 445 1.47 -12.12 -5.70
CA ASP A 445 0.46 -12.93 -5.05
C ASP A 445 0.18 -12.39 -3.65
N GLY A 446 -1.06 -12.53 -3.17
CA GLY A 446 -1.46 -12.16 -1.81
C GLY A 446 -0.98 -13.18 -0.78
N VAL A 447 -1.58 -13.19 0.41
CA VAL A 447 -1.38 -14.25 1.41
C VAL A 447 -2.29 -15.45 1.16
N LEU A 448 -3.51 -15.21 0.68
CA LEU A 448 -4.57 -16.20 0.47
C LEU A 448 -4.80 -16.53 -1.01
N MET A 449 -4.58 -15.57 -1.91
CA MET A 449 -4.94 -15.65 -3.34
C MET A 449 -3.76 -15.29 -4.24
N THR A 450 -3.63 -15.94 -5.39
CA THR A 450 -2.68 -15.53 -6.44
C THR A 450 -3.24 -14.43 -7.33
N ARG A 451 -2.36 -13.66 -7.98
CA ARG A 451 -2.79 -12.60 -8.91
C ARG A 451 -3.43 -13.15 -10.17
N ASP A 452 -2.83 -14.20 -10.71
CA ASP A 452 -3.25 -14.84 -11.96
C ASP A 452 -3.77 -16.24 -11.63
N PHE A 453 -5.03 -16.28 -11.19
CA PHE A 453 -5.70 -17.50 -10.74
C PHE A 453 -5.67 -18.60 -11.81
N ASP A 454 -5.22 -19.79 -11.40
CA ASP A 454 -5.21 -21.00 -12.20
C ASP A 454 -6.14 -22.04 -11.57
N ARG A 455 -7.15 -22.47 -12.33
CA ARG A 455 -8.14 -23.47 -11.88
C ARG A 455 -7.53 -24.84 -11.57
N ALA A 456 -6.32 -25.13 -12.07
CA ALA A 456 -5.61 -26.37 -11.79
C ALA A 456 -4.80 -26.33 -10.48
N LYS A 457 -4.71 -25.16 -9.83
CA LYS A 457 -3.97 -24.98 -8.57
C LYS A 457 -4.95 -24.80 -7.42
N PHE A 458 -4.58 -25.37 -6.27
CA PHE A 458 -5.32 -25.18 -5.03
C PHE A 458 -4.64 -24.07 -4.22
N GLU A 459 -5.39 -23.00 -3.97
CA GLU A 459 -4.91 -21.84 -3.22
C GLU A 459 -5.28 -21.98 -1.73
N LEU A 460 -4.60 -21.21 -0.88
CA LEU A 460 -4.89 -21.19 0.55
C LEU A 460 -6.34 -20.79 0.84
N ILE A 461 -6.91 -19.87 0.04
CA ILE A 461 -8.31 -19.47 0.17
C ILE A 461 -9.29 -20.63 -0.10
N ASP A 462 -8.94 -21.59 -0.98
CA ASP A 462 -9.79 -22.75 -1.23
C ASP A 462 -9.77 -23.71 -0.03
N GLN A 463 -8.61 -23.87 0.61
CA GLN A 463 -8.49 -24.66 1.84
C GLN A 463 -9.35 -24.11 2.98
N ILE A 464 -9.37 -22.78 3.13
CA ILE A 464 -10.23 -22.08 4.11
C ILE A 464 -11.71 -22.35 3.80
N ILE A 465 -12.11 -22.36 2.52
CA ILE A 465 -13.49 -22.67 2.12
C ILE A 465 -13.87 -24.11 2.46
N GLU A 466 -12.96 -25.07 2.26
CA GLU A 466 -13.17 -26.48 2.61
C GLU A 466 -13.25 -26.70 4.12
N ASN A 467 -12.42 -26.00 4.89
CA ASN A 467 -12.34 -26.08 6.35
C ASN A 467 -13.35 -25.16 7.09
N GLN A 468 -14.37 -24.66 6.40
CA GLN A 468 -15.42 -23.84 7.02
C GLN A 468 -14.92 -22.55 7.71
N GLY A 469 -13.82 -21.96 7.22
CA GLY A 469 -13.23 -20.73 7.74
C GLY A 469 -11.95 -20.95 8.57
N ASP A 470 -11.73 -22.17 9.07
CA ASP A 470 -10.59 -22.48 9.92
C ASP A 470 -9.31 -22.83 9.14
N ILE A 471 -8.16 -22.51 9.73
CA ILE A 471 -6.87 -22.99 9.25
C ILE A 471 -5.97 -23.44 10.41
N TYR A 472 -5.49 -24.67 10.34
CA TYR A 472 -4.54 -25.19 11.31
C TYR A 472 -3.09 -24.96 10.86
N VAL A 473 -2.16 -24.78 11.80
CA VAL A 473 -0.75 -24.49 11.50
C VAL A 473 -0.12 -25.53 10.58
N ASN A 474 -0.44 -26.82 10.80
CA ASN A 474 0.05 -27.95 10.00
C ASN A 474 -0.51 -28.00 8.57
N GLN A 475 -1.53 -27.19 8.28
CA GLN A 475 -2.21 -27.12 6.99
C GLN A 475 -1.71 -25.96 6.12
N ILE A 476 -0.96 -25.01 6.68
CA ILE A 476 -0.45 -23.84 5.95
C ILE A 476 0.70 -24.29 5.05
N PRO A 477 0.55 -24.24 3.72
CA PRO A 477 1.55 -24.74 2.79
C PRO A 477 2.77 -23.81 2.78
N GLN A 478 3.99 -24.35 2.66
CA GLN A 478 5.20 -23.53 2.61
C GLN A 478 5.22 -22.56 1.42
N ALA A 479 4.68 -22.98 0.28
CA ALA A 479 4.42 -22.13 -0.88
C ALA A 479 2.93 -21.74 -0.94
N LEU A 480 2.62 -20.55 -1.46
CA LEU A 480 1.27 -19.99 -1.59
C LEU A 480 0.29 -20.86 -2.40
N THR A 481 0.80 -21.77 -3.24
CA THR A 481 0.00 -22.74 -3.99
C THR A 481 0.54 -24.15 -3.79
N THR A 482 -0.35 -25.11 -3.56
CA THR A 482 -0.03 -26.53 -3.73
C THR A 482 -0.56 -26.96 -5.10
N VAL A 483 0.32 -27.54 -5.93
CA VAL A 483 -0.12 -28.18 -7.18
C VAL A 483 -1.03 -29.33 -6.78
N ILE A 484 -2.25 -29.38 -7.33
CA ILE A 484 -3.15 -30.52 -7.14
C ILE A 484 -2.43 -31.73 -7.75
N SER A 485 -1.81 -32.56 -6.91
CA SER A 485 -1.45 -33.89 -7.34
C SER A 485 -2.77 -34.56 -7.70
N GLN A 486 -2.98 -34.81 -9.00
CA GLN A 486 -4.14 -35.59 -9.45
C GLN A 486 -4.21 -36.81 -8.54
N ARG A 487 -5.29 -36.93 -7.76
CA ARG A 487 -5.58 -38.17 -7.05
C ARG A 487 -5.55 -39.26 -8.11
N GLN A 488 -4.46 -40.02 -8.16
CA GLN A 488 -4.50 -41.34 -8.78
C GLN A 488 -5.60 -42.06 -8.01
N ALA A 489 -6.72 -42.27 -8.68
CA ALA A 489 -7.70 -43.22 -8.21
C ALA A 489 -6.95 -44.55 -8.08
N THR A 490 -6.56 -44.87 -6.85
CA THR A 490 -6.06 -46.19 -6.50
C THR A 490 -7.18 -47.16 -6.78
N SER A 491 -7.10 -47.82 -7.93
CA SER A 491 -7.86 -49.02 -8.22
C SER A 491 -7.62 -49.99 -7.08
N GLN A 492 -8.64 -50.23 -6.27
CA GLN A 492 -8.59 -51.27 -5.25
C GLN A 492 -8.32 -52.61 -5.95
N PRO A 493 -7.37 -53.42 -5.47
CA PRO A 493 -7.23 -54.78 -5.97
C PRO A 493 -8.47 -55.58 -5.54
N VAL A 494 -9.14 -56.14 -6.54
CA VAL A 494 -10.21 -57.12 -6.38
C VAL A 494 -9.64 -58.32 -5.61
N THR A 495 -10.12 -58.55 -4.39
CA THR A 495 -9.85 -59.79 -3.66
C THR A 495 -10.76 -60.89 -4.19
N THR A 496 -10.17 -61.82 -4.94
CA THR A 496 -10.79 -63.10 -5.31
C THR A 496 -11.00 -63.94 -4.05
N PRO A 497 -12.18 -64.56 -3.83
CA PRO A 497 -12.37 -65.48 -2.72
C PRO A 497 -11.64 -66.80 -3.00
N GLN A 498 -10.82 -67.29 -2.07
CA GLN A 498 -10.37 -68.67 -2.07
C GLN A 498 -11.50 -69.56 -1.55
N GLU A 499 -11.93 -70.50 -2.38
CA GLU A 499 -12.79 -71.63 -2.02
C GLU A 499 -12.07 -72.57 -1.04
N GLN A 500 -12.79 -72.98 0.01
CA GLN A 500 -12.65 -74.29 0.65
C GLN A 500 -13.92 -75.08 0.41
#